data_AF-A0A418NKR8-F1
#
_entry.id   AF-A0A418NKR8-F1
#
_cell.length_a   1.000
_cell.length_b   1.000
_cell.length_c   1.000
_cell.angle_alpha   90.00
_cell.angle_beta   90.00
_cell.angle_gamma   90.00
#
_symmetry.space_group_name_H-M   'P 1'
#
loop_
_entity.id
_entity.type
_entity.pdbx_description
1 polymer ?
#
loop_
_entity_poly.entity_id
_entity_poly.type
_entity_poly.pdbx_seq_one_letter_code
_entity_poly.pdbx_strand_id
1 'polypeptide(L)'
;MRFIRFFAPAVILVVLAYATAKILRLTSEDVPFSVNDLGYNLSYLIIAAIYQYLPVRDWAYRPFREDIDERIRTRLVAISGLPDDLTKFSWKRVGNVFYALVDNDKSLEKRSEDVMFNGAMMTSFADLTAISAIFLAGNLIAWICGVGAWRAVAILASLLIVSIGMQWAAKVRHISLGTYQLDYIEQQLKQQVVDKMTALNA
;
A
#
# COMPACT_ATOMS: atom_id res chain seq x y z
N MET A 1 -6.41 3.10 -12.21
CA MET A 1 -5.79 2.71 -10.92
C MET A 1 -6.75 2.13 -9.88
N ARG A 2 -8.00 2.61 -9.75
CA ARG A 2 -9.01 2.01 -8.84
C ARG A 2 -9.23 0.50 -9.07
N PHE A 3 -9.21 0.09 -10.34
CA PHE A 3 -9.31 -1.32 -10.74
C PHE A 3 -8.17 -2.19 -10.18
N ILE A 4 -6.91 -1.74 -10.30
CA ILE A 4 -5.74 -2.50 -9.82
C ILE A 4 -5.82 -2.74 -8.30
N ARG A 5 -6.24 -1.73 -7.53
CA ARG A 5 -6.42 -1.83 -6.06
C ARG A 5 -7.54 -2.79 -5.63
N PHE A 6 -8.49 -3.05 -6.53
CA PHE A 6 -9.54 -4.04 -6.28
C PHE A 6 -9.10 -5.46 -6.62
N PHE A 7 -8.45 -5.63 -7.78
CA PHE A 7 -8.09 -6.96 -8.30
C PHE A 7 -6.81 -7.54 -7.71
N ALA A 8 -5.82 -6.71 -7.36
CA ALA A 8 -4.55 -7.19 -6.79
C ALA A 8 -4.74 -8.12 -5.57
N PRO A 9 -5.49 -7.75 -4.50
CA PRO A 9 -5.68 -8.64 -3.37
C PRO A 9 -6.46 -9.90 -3.72
N ALA A 10 -7.45 -9.82 -4.61
CA ALA A 10 -8.23 -10.98 -5.05
C ALA A 10 -7.32 -12.00 -5.76
N VAL A 11 -6.48 -11.54 -6.69
CA VAL A 11 -5.52 -12.40 -7.40
C VAL A 11 -4.51 -13.00 -6.42
N ILE A 12 -3.95 -12.20 -5.51
CA ILE A 12 -3.00 -12.68 -4.49
C ILE A 12 -3.66 -13.77 -3.63
N LEU A 13 -4.88 -13.53 -3.15
CA LEU A 13 -5.61 -14.47 -2.30
C LEU A 13 -5.84 -15.80 -3.01
N VAL A 14 -6.28 -15.76 -4.27
CA VAL A 14 -6.52 -16.98 -5.05
C VAL A 14 -5.23 -17.74 -5.32
N VAL A 15 -4.16 -17.06 -5.71
CA VAL A 15 -2.85 -17.68 -5.96
C VAL A 15 -2.31 -18.35 -4.71
N LEU A 16 -2.38 -17.67 -3.55
CA LEU A 16 -1.91 -18.23 -2.28
C LEU A 16 -2.78 -19.36 -1.75
N ALA A 17 -4.10 -19.27 -1.92
CA ALA A 17 -5.03 -20.35 -1.58
C ALA A 17 -4.70 -21.62 -2.38
N TYR A 18 -4.55 -21.49 -3.70
CA TYR A 18 -4.20 -22.60 -4.58
C TYR A 18 -2.83 -23.20 -4.25
N ALA A 19 -1.81 -22.37 -4.07
CA ALA A 19 -0.47 -22.83 -3.72
C ALA A 19 -0.46 -23.58 -2.38
N THR A 20 -1.16 -23.05 -1.37
CA THR A 20 -1.28 -23.67 -0.04
C THR A 20 -1.99 -25.02 -0.12
N ALA A 21 -3.12 -25.10 -0.81
CA ALA A 21 -3.88 -26.33 -0.98
C ALA A 21 -3.03 -27.44 -1.62
N LYS A 22 -2.29 -27.11 -2.68
CA LYS A 22 -1.40 -28.04 -3.37
C LYS A 22 -0.26 -28.54 -2.48
N ILE A 23 0.32 -27.67 -1.65
CA ILE A 23 1.39 -28.04 -0.71
C ILE A 23 0.87 -28.99 0.37
N LEU A 24 -0.33 -28.71 0.89
CA LEU A 24 -0.99 -29.54 1.91
C LEU A 24 -1.54 -30.86 1.35
N ARG A 25 -1.46 -31.07 0.03
CA ARG A 25 -2.04 -32.22 -0.68
C ARG A 25 -3.54 -32.37 -0.44
N LEU A 26 -4.24 -31.25 -0.24
CA LEU A 26 -5.70 -31.26 -0.27
C LEU A 26 -6.13 -31.66 -1.69
N THR A 27 -7.02 -32.63 -1.79
CA THR A 27 -7.51 -33.17 -3.07
C THR A 27 -8.22 -32.07 -3.86
N SER A 28 -8.07 -32.09 -5.20
CA SER A 28 -8.68 -31.08 -6.10
C SER A 28 -10.22 -31.10 -6.10
N GLU A 29 -10.83 -32.12 -5.51
CA GLU A 29 -12.27 -32.21 -5.26
C GLU A 29 -12.71 -31.31 -4.08
N ASP A 30 -11.79 -30.98 -3.16
CA ASP A 30 -12.04 -30.12 -1.99
C ASP A 30 -11.73 -28.63 -2.25
N VAL A 31 -11.03 -28.34 -3.36
CA VAL A 31 -10.64 -26.98 -3.75
C VAL A 31 -11.00 -26.77 -5.22
N PRO A 32 -12.14 -26.12 -5.53
CA PRO A 32 -12.66 -25.97 -6.89
C PRO A 32 -11.78 -24.99 -7.68
N PHE A 33 -10.69 -25.48 -8.25
CA PHE A 33 -9.74 -24.69 -9.01
C PHE A 33 -9.63 -25.20 -10.45
N SER A 34 -10.39 -24.56 -11.34
CA SER A 34 -10.02 -24.46 -12.75
C SER A 34 -9.81 -22.98 -13.05
N VAL A 35 -8.70 -22.65 -13.72
CA VAL A 35 -8.36 -21.28 -14.11
C VAL A 35 -9.43 -20.71 -15.06
N ASN A 36 -10.16 -21.58 -15.75
CA ASN A 36 -11.32 -21.23 -16.57
C ASN A 36 -12.57 -20.91 -15.73
N ASP A 37 -12.62 -21.35 -14.46
CA ASP A 37 -13.74 -21.12 -13.53
C ASP A 37 -13.50 -19.95 -12.55
N LEU A 38 -12.35 -19.28 -12.65
CA LEU A 38 -12.04 -18.06 -11.87
C LEU A 38 -13.11 -16.97 -12.03
N GLY A 39 -13.76 -16.90 -13.20
CA GLY A 39 -14.87 -15.98 -13.45
C GLY A 39 -16.19 -16.38 -12.79
N TYR A 40 -16.35 -17.65 -12.40
CA TYR A 40 -17.62 -18.23 -11.93
C TYR A 40 -17.62 -18.58 -10.44
N ASN A 41 -16.45 -18.64 -9.80
CA ASN A 41 -16.37 -19.06 -8.41
C ASN A 41 -16.62 -17.89 -7.43
N LEU A 42 -17.91 -17.61 -7.24
CA LEU A 42 -18.46 -16.53 -6.42
C LEU A 42 -17.85 -16.46 -5.01
N SER A 43 -17.45 -17.61 -4.46
CA SER A 43 -16.88 -17.73 -3.11
C SER A 43 -15.59 -16.92 -2.94
N TYR A 44 -14.68 -16.93 -3.92
CA TYR A 44 -13.43 -16.16 -3.85
C TYR A 44 -13.66 -14.67 -4.03
N LEU A 45 -14.65 -14.27 -4.85
CA LEU A 45 -15.05 -12.87 -4.97
C LEU A 45 -15.64 -12.35 -3.66
N ILE A 46 -16.41 -13.18 -2.94
CA ILE A 46 -16.94 -12.83 -1.61
C ILE A 46 -15.81 -12.66 -0.60
N ILE A 47 -14.84 -13.57 -0.54
CA ILE A 47 -13.70 -13.45 0.38
C ILE A 47 -12.86 -12.22 0.04
N ALA A 48 -12.59 -11.98 -1.25
CA ALA A 48 -11.88 -10.78 -1.69
C ALA A 48 -12.67 -9.49 -1.37
N ALA A 49 -14.00 -9.51 -1.49
CA ALA A 49 -14.85 -8.39 -1.09
C ALA A 49 -14.78 -8.15 0.42
N ILE A 50 -14.87 -9.20 1.24
CA ILE A 50 -14.72 -9.11 2.71
C ILE A 50 -13.33 -8.54 3.06
N TYR A 51 -12.28 -8.99 2.38
CA TYR A 51 -10.92 -8.46 2.55
C TYR A 51 -10.84 -6.95 2.30
N GLN A 52 -11.57 -6.42 1.30
CA GLN A 52 -11.57 -4.97 1.02
C GLN A 52 -12.19 -4.13 2.15
N TYR A 53 -13.08 -4.72 2.96
CA TYR A 53 -13.67 -4.04 4.13
C TYR A 53 -12.85 -4.22 5.41
N LEU A 54 -11.91 -5.15 5.42
CA LEU A 54 -11.04 -5.42 6.57
C LEU A 54 -9.87 -4.41 6.60
N PRO A 55 -9.52 -3.84 7.77
CA PRO A 55 -8.44 -2.85 7.89
C PRO A 55 -7.03 -3.47 7.79
N VAL A 56 -6.90 -4.75 7.40
CA VAL A 56 -5.64 -5.50 7.45
C VAL A 56 -4.61 -4.92 6.47
N ARG A 57 -5.03 -4.49 5.28
CA ARG A 57 -4.17 -3.74 4.36
C ARG A 57 -3.62 -2.49 5.04
N ASP A 58 -4.48 -1.71 5.68
CA ASP A 58 -4.08 -0.47 6.32
C ASP A 58 -3.09 -0.72 7.45
N TRP A 59 -3.23 -1.79 8.21
CA TRP A 59 -2.25 -2.15 9.24
C TRP A 59 -0.86 -2.42 8.65
N ALA A 60 -0.78 -3.14 7.52
CA ALA A 60 0.49 -3.40 6.85
C ALA A 60 1.08 -2.14 6.19
N TYR A 61 0.23 -1.27 5.66
CA TYR A 61 0.63 -0.10 4.88
C TYR A 61 0.96 1.13 5.74
N ARG A 62 0.27 1.30 6.86
CA ARG A 62 0.30 2.50 7.70
C ARG A 62 1.70 2.97 8.11
N PRO A 63 2.64 2.11 8.56
CA PRO A 63 3.97 2.56 8.98
C PRO A 63 4.76 3.22 7.83
N PHE A 64 4.57 2.75 6.61
CA PHE A 64 5.23 3.31 5.43
C PHE A 64 4.58 4.63 5.00
N ARG A 65 3.25 4.67 5.01
CA ARG A 65 2.47 5.87 4.67
C ARG A 65 2.74 7.01 5.64
N GLU A 66 2.73 6.77 6.94
CA GLU A 66 2.93 7.81 7.95
C GLU A 66 4.31 8.48 7.82
N ASP A 67 5.38 7.71 7.54
CA ASP A 67 6.71 8.31 7.32
C ASP A 67 6.79 9.12 6.02
N ILE A 68 6.10 8.70 4.95
CA ILE A 68 6.02 9.46 3.71
C ILE A 68 5.28 10.79 3.95
N ASP A 69 4.09 10.70 4.52
CA ASP A 69 3.22 11.83 4.82
C ASP A 69 3.95 12.86 5.69
N GLU A 70 4.65 12.39 6.73
CA GLU A 70 5.42 13.24 7.63
C GLU A 70 6.60 13.95 6.93
N ARG A 71 7.31 13.25 6.04
CA ARG A 71 8.41 13.88 5.27
C ARG A 71 7.92 14.98 4.36
N ILE A 72 6.81 14.76 3.66
CA ILE A 72 6.21 15.76 2.79
C ILE A 72 5.71 16.93 3.62
N ARG A 73 5.02 16.64 4.74
CA ARG A 73 4.50 17.65 5.68
C ARG A 73 5.60 18.58 6.18
N THR A 74 6.65 18.03 6.80
CA THR A 74 7.76 18.79 7.37
C THR A 74 8.47 19.63 6.32
N ARG A 75 8.66 19.08 5.12
CA ARG A 75 9.30 19.82 4.03
C ARG A 75 8.43 20.97 3.52
N LEU A 76 7.11 20.78 3.40
CA LEU A 76 6.22 21.85 2.96
C LEU A 76 6.12 23.00 3.96
N VAL A 77 6.11 22.68 5.26
CA VAL A 77 6.20 23.68 6.35
C VAL A 77 7.53 24.42 6.30
N ALA A 78 8.64 23.71 6.06
CA ALA A 78 9.95 24.35 5.90
C ALA A 78 9.99 25.32 4.71
N ILE A 79 9.37 24.96 3.57
CA ILE A 79 9.27 25.83 2.38
C ILE A 79 8.49 27.12 2.71
N SER A 80 7.44 27.04 3.54
CA SER A 80 6.66 28.22 3.93
C SER A 80 7.39 29.14 4.92
N GLY A 81 8.47 28.67 5.55
CA GLY A 81 9.21 29.44 6.57
C GLY A 81 8.46 29.64 7.89
N LEU A 82 7.39 28.87 8.13
CA LEU A 82 6.60 28.93 9.36
C LEU A 82 7.21 27.97 10.40
N PRO A 83 7.09 28.26 11.71
CA PRO A 83 7.51 27.32 12.74
C PRO A 83 6.70 26.02 12.64
N ASP A 84 7.39 24.89 12.77
CA ASP A 84 6.72 23.60 12.72
C ASP A 84 5.90 23.35 13.99
N ASP A 85 4.60 23.19 13.80
CA ASP A 85 3.61 22.97 14.87
C ASP A 85 2.59 21.93 14.37
N LEU A 86 2.66 20.72 14.90
CA LEU A 86 1.78 19.60 14.52
C LEU A 86 0.30 19.87 14.80
N THR A 87 -0.03 20.74 15.76
CA THR A 87 -1.43 21.09 16.06
C THR A 87 -2.05 21.91 14.93
N LYS A 88 -1.23 22.72 14.25
CA LYS A 88 -1.64 23.59 13.14
C LYS A 88 -1.38 22.96 11.78
N PHE A 89 -0.24 22.31 11.61
CA PHE A 89 0.26 21.77 10.35
C PHE A 89 0.22 20.24 10.34
N SER A 90 -0.90 19.66 10.77
CA SER A 90 -1.13 18.21 10.63
C SER A 90 -1.21 17.81 9.15
N TRP A 91 -0.84 16.57 8.84
CA TRP A 91 -0.91 16.05 7.46
C TRP A 91 -2.30 16.21 6.84
N LYS A 92 -3.37 16.07 7.61
CA LYS A 92 -4.75 16.28 7.12
C LYS A 92 -4.96 17.67 6.51
N ARG A 93 -4.27 18.70 7.01
CA ARG A 93 -4.36 20.07 6.51
C ARG A 93 -3.29 20.33 5.44
N VAL A 94 -2.04 19.98 5.73
CA VAL A 94 -0.89 20.22 4.83
C VAL A 94 -0.98 19.39 3.56
N GLY A 95 -1.45 18.15 3.65
CA GLY A 95 -1.68 17.27 2.50
C GLY A 95 -2.66 17.86 1.50
N ASN A 96 -3.73 18.53 1.95
CA ASN A 96 -4.66 19.21 1.05
C ASN A 96 -3.98 20.34 0.26
N VAL A 97 -3.05 21.07 0.89
CA VAL A 97 -2.25 22.10 0.20
C VAL A 97 -1.32 21.45 -0.80
N PHE A 98 -0.60 20.39 -0.42
CA PHE A 98 0.30 19.66 -1.30
C PHE A 98 -0.42 19.15 -2.55
N TYR A 99 -1.53 18.41 -2.38
CA TYR A 99 -2.28 17.88 -3.52
C TYR A 99 -2.90 19.00 -4.37
N ALA A 100 -3.40 20.08 -3.76
CA ALA A 100 -3.87 21.23 -4.53
C ALA A 100 -2.76 21.90 -5.36
N LEU A 101 -1.50 21.88 -4.92
CA LEU A 101 -0.38 22.41 -5.72
C LEU A 101 -0.02 21.45 -6.86
N VAL A 102 0.00 20.15 -6.59
CA VAL A 102 0.30 19.12 -7.60
C VAL A 102 -0.76 19.08 -8.69
N ASP A 103 -2.05 19.14 -8.32
CA ASP A 103 -3.17 18.99 -9.26
C ASP A 103 -3.39 20.23 -10.14
N ASN A 104 -2.90 21.41 -9.73
CA ASN A 104 -3.06 22.66 -10.48
C ASN A 104 -1.85 23.03 -11.35
N ASP A 105 -0.74 22.29 -11.29
CA ASP A 105 0.46 22.51 -12.10
C ASP A 105 0.70 21.36 -13.09
N LYS A 106 0.68 21.68 -14.39
CA LYS A 106 0.82 20.69 -15.48
C LYS A 106 2.17 19.95 -15.46
N SER A 107 3.24 20.58 -14.95
CA SER A 107 4.56 19.95 -14.86
C SER A 107 4.61 18.91 -13.74
N LEU A 108 3.88 19.17 -12.65
CA LEU A 108 3.70 18.22 -11.55
C LEU A 108 2.70 17.11 -11.89
N GLU A 109 1.67 17.40 -12.69
CA GLU A 109 0.67 16.43 -13.13
C GLU A 109 1.32 15.26 -13.88
N LYS A 110 2.21 15.51 -14.84
CA LYS A 110 2.91 14.43 -15.56
C LYS A 110 3.74 13.54 -14.64
N ARG A 111 4.28 14.09 -13.55
CA ARG A 111 5.06 13.34 -12.56
C ARG A 111 4.18 12.64 -11.52
N SER A 112 2.94 13.09 -11.37
CA SER A 112 1.97 12.45 -10.48
C SER A 112 1.66 11.00 -10.91
N GLU A 113 1.76 10.69 -12.21
CA GLU A 113 1.55 9.33 -12.72
C GLU A 113 2.55 8.33 -12.12
N ASP A 114 3.83 8.69 -12.04
CA ASP A 114 4.88 7.85 -11.44
C ASP A 114 4.65 7.66 -9.93
N VAL A 115 4.24 8.73 -9.25
CA VAL A 115 3.90 8.70 -7.82
C VAL A 115 2.70 7.79 -7.58
N MET A 116 1.67 7.90 -8.40
CA MET A 116 0.46 7.10 -8.33
C MET A 116 0.75 5.62 -8.63
N PHE A 117 1.58 5.34 -9.65
CA PHE A 117 1.99 3.98 -9.99
C PHE A 117 2.78 3.34 -8.85
N ASN A 118 3.77 4.05 -8.31
CA ASN A 118 4.53 3.56 -7.17
C ASN A 118 3.64 3.37 -5.93
N GLY A 119 2.68 4.26 -5.70
CA GLY A 119 1.68 4.11 -4.65
C GLY A 119 0.82 2.85 -4.83
N ALA A 120 0.41 2.53 -6.07
CA ALA A 120 -0.32 1.30 -6.37
C ALA A 120 0.53 0.04 -6.12
N MET A 121 1.81 0.06 -6.50
CA MET A 121 2.76 -1.03 -6.21
C MET A 121 2.91 -1.23 -4.69
N MET A 122 3.11 -0.14 -3.95
CA MET A 122 3.26 -0.18 -2.50
C MET A 122 2.01 -0.75 -1.80
N THR A 123 0.81 -0.35 -2.22
CA THR A 123 -0.43 -0.94 -1.69
C THR A 123 -0.60 -2.41 -2.07
N SER A 124 -0.11 -2.83 -3.24
CA SER A 124 -0.15 -4.23 -3.67
C SER A 124 0.82 -5.11 -2.87
N PHE A 125 1.98 -4.57 -2.50
CA PHE A 125 2.90 -5.25 -1.59
C PHE A 125 2.35 -5.31 -0.16
N ALA A 126 1.63 -4.29 0.30
CA ALA A 126 0.91 -4.34 1.57
C ALA A 126 -0.18 -5.43 1.57
N ASP A 127 -0.92 -5.58 0.46
CA ASP A 127 -1.87 -6.69 0.29
C ASP A 127 -1.17 -8.05 0.38
N LEU A 128 -0.03 -8.19 -0.31
CA LEU A 128 0.77 -9.41 -0.27
C LEU A 128 1.25 -9.73 1.15
N THR A 129 1.75 -8.73 1.88
CA THR A 129 2.17 -8.88 3.29
C THR A 129 1.00 -9.32 4.17
N ALA A 130 -0.14 -8.63 4.09
CA ALA A 130 -1.33 -8.91 4.88
C ALA A 130 -1.87 -10.33 4.63
N ILE A 131 -2.06 -10.70 3.35
CA ILE A 131 -2.61 -12.01 2.99
C ILE A 131 -1.60 -13.11 3.34
N SER A 132 -0.30 -12.91 3.08
CA SER A 132 0.73 -13.88 3.45
C SER A 132 0.78 -14.10 4.97
N ALA A 133 0.62 -13.05 5.77
CA ALA A 133 0.57 -13.16 7.23
C ALA A 133 -0.64 -13.97 7.72
N ILE A 134 -1.82 -13.75 7.14
CA ILE A 134 -3.04 -14.52 7.46
C ILE A 134 -2.84 -16.00 7.12
N PHE A 135 -2.36 -16.30 5.91
CA PHE A 135 -2.10 -17.67 5.48
C PHE A 135 -1.00 -18.34 6.30
N LEU A 136 0.04 -17.59 6.66
CA LEU A 136 1.12 -18.08 7.53
C LEU A 136 0.58 -18.47 8.89
N ALA A 137 -0.24 -17.63 9.52
CA ALA A 137 -0.86 -17.92 10.81
C ALA A 137 -1.70 -19.22 10.76
N GLY A 138 -2.55 -19.37 9.73
CA GLY A 138 -3.34 -20.59 9.55
C GLY A 138 -2.49 -21.85 9.36
N ASN A 139 -1.43 -21.78 8.55
CA ASN A 139 -0.53 -22.91 8.31
C ASN A 139 0.36 -23.23 9.51
N LEU A 140 0.72 -22.24 10.32
CA LEU A 140 1.42 -22.45 11.59
C LEU A 140 0.54 -23.22 12.57
N ILE A 141 -0.74 -22.86 12.70
CA ILE A 141 -1.70 -23.60 13.53
C ILE A 141 -1.81 -25.05 13.03
N ALA A 142 -2.00 -25.25 11.72
CA ALA A 142 -2.07 -26.59 11.14
C ALA A 142 -0.81 -27.41 11.43
N TRP A 143 0.37 -26.79 11.32
CA TRP A 143 1.64 -27.45 11.62
C TRP A 143 1.75 -27.86 13.10
N ILE A 144 1.36 -26.98 14.03
CA ILE A 144 1.32 -27.28 15.47
C ILE A 144 0.34 -28.41 15.78
N CYS A 145 -0.78 -28.50 15.05
CA CYS A 145 -1.74 -29.60 15.14
C CYS A 145 -1.28 -30.91 14.46
N GLY A 146 -0.04 -30.99 13.97
CA GLY A 146 0.54 -32.20 13.38
C GLY A 146 0.28 -32.37 11.87
N VAL A 147 -0.32 -31.39 11.20
CA VAL A 147 -0.44 -31.40 9.73
C VAL A 147 0.93 -31.10 9.13
N GLY A 148 1.28 -31.77 8.02
CA GLY A 148 2.56 -31.61 7.30
C GLY A 148 2.75 -30.26 6.59
N ALA A 149 2.43 -29.13 7.24
CA ALA A 149 2.35 -27.79 6.66
C ALA A 149 3.68 -27.02 6.66
N TRP A 150 4.79 -27.60 7.13
CA TRP A 150 6.07 -26.90 7.30
C TRP A 150 6.58 -26.23 6.00
N ARG A 151 6.33 -26.85 4.83
CA ARG A 151 6.71 -26.27 3.52
C ARG A 151 5.92 -25.00 3.20
N ALA A 152 4.61 -25.02 3.49
CA ALA A 152 3.75 -23.85 3.29
C ALA A 152 4.18 -22.72 4.23
N VAL A 153 4.45 -23.05 5.50
CA VAL A 153 5.01 -22.09 6.48
C VAL A 153 6.30 -21.46 5.97
N ALA A 154 7.27 -22.26 5.49
CA ALA A 154 8.53 -21.74 4.99
C ALA A 154 8.36 -20.79 3.80
N ILE A 155 7.56 -21.19 2.79
CA ILE A 155 7.31 -20.37 1.60
C ILE A 155 6.58 -19.06 1.96
N LEU A 156 5.54 -19.14 2.80
CA LEU A 156 4.76 -17.97 3.22
C LEU A 156 5.59 -17.02 4.08
N ALA A 157 6.47 -17.54 4.94
CA ALA A 157 7.40 -16.71 5.70
C ALA A 157 8.41 -15.99 4.80
N SER A 158 8.98 -16.69 3.80
CA SER A 158 9.85 -16.05 2.81
C SER A 158 9.11 -14.97 2.02
N LEU A 159 7.88 -15.25 1.58
CA LEU A 159 7.06 -14.30 0.84
C LEU A 159 6.72 -13.07 1.68
N LEU A 160 6.42 -13.26 2.97
CA LEU A 160 6.18 -12.18 3.91
C LEU A 160 7.41 -11.26 4.03
N ILE A 161 8.60 -11.82 4.24
CA ILE A 161 9.85 -11.06 4.33
C ILE A 161 10.12 -10.28 3.04
N VAL A 162 10.00 -10.95 1.88
CA VAL A 162 10.21 -10.32 0.57
C VAL A 162 9.21 -9.18 0.36
N SER A 163 7.93 -9.38 0.70
CA SER A 163 6.89 -8.37 0.53
C SER A 163 7.15 -7.11 1.38
N ILE A 164 7.63 -7.27 2.61
CA ILE A 164 8.02 -6.14 3.48
C ILE A 164 9.24 -5.41 2.89
N GLY A 165 10.24 -6.16 2.39
CA GLY A 165 11.39 -5.56 1.70
C GLY A 165 10.99 -4.75 0.46
N MET A 166 10.04 -5.25 -0.33
CA MET A 166 9.51 -4.56 -1.49
C MET A 166 8.68 -3.32 -1.11
N GLN A 167 7.93 -3.36 -0.01
CA GLN A 167 7.27 -2.16 0.55
C GLN A 167 8.31 -1.09 0.93
N TRP A 168 9.42 -1.49 1.55
CA TRP A 168 10.50 -0.56 1.90
C TRP A 168 11.16 0.06 0.66
N ALA A 169 11.47 -0.74 -0.36
CA ALA A 169 12.02 -0.24 -1.62
C ALA A 169 11.04 0.73 -2.32
N ALA A 170 9.75 0.38 -2.36
CA ALA A 170 8.71 1.25 -2.91
C ALA A 170 8.58 2.55 -2.11
N LYS A 171 8.68 2.51 -0.78
CA LYS A 171 8.71 3.70 0.07
C LYS A 171 9.88 4.62 -0.27
N VAL A 172 11.11 4.09 -0.36
CA VAL A 172 12.30 4.89 -0.70
C VAL A 172 12.12 5.58 -2.05
N ARG A 173 11.61 4.85 -3.05
CA ARG A 173 11.27 5.43 -4.36
C ARG A 173 10.17 6.50 -4.25
N HIS A 174 9.14 6.27 -3.44
CA HIS A 174 8.06 7.24 -3.25
C HIS A 174 8.56 8.54 -2.62
N ILE A 175 9.43 8.45 -1.62
CA ILE A 175 10.07 9.60 -0.99
C ILE A 175 10.88 10.37 -2.02
N SER A 176 11.69 9.69 -2.83
CA SER A 176 12.48 10.35 -3.89
C SER A 176 11.58 11.11 -4.87
N LEU A 177 10.50 10.49 -5.35
CA LEU A 177 9.54 11.15 -6.25
C LEU A 177 8.87 12.37 -5.57
N GLY A 178 8.47 12.24 -4.30
CA GLY A 178 7.90 13.32 -3.52
C GLY A 178 8.90 14.47 -3.30
N THR A 179 10.18 14.17 -3.03
CA THR A 179 11.24 15.18 -2.92
C THR A 179 11.38 15.98 -4.21
N TYR A 180 11.38 15.33 -5.37
CA TYR A 180 11.41 16.04 -6.65
C TYR A 180 10.20 16.97 -6.85
N GLN A 181 9.01 16.55 -6.42
CA GLN A 181 7.82 17.42 -6.48
C GLN A 181 7.99 18.63 -5.53
N LEU A 182 8.51 18.40 -4.33
CA LEU A 182 8.75 19.45 -3.34
C LEU A 182 9.84 20.43 -3.78
N ASP A 183 10.90 19.96 -4.43
CA ASP A 183 11.97 20.83 -4.97
C ASP A 183 11.41 21.75 -6.07
N TYR A 184 10.56 21.22 -6.96
CA TYR A 184 9.87 22.04 -7.96
C TYR A 184 8.93 23.06 -7.30
N ILE A 185 8.15 22.63 -6.31
CA ILE A 185 7.25 23.51 -5.54
C ILE A 185 8.06 24.64 -4.87
N GLU A 186 9.21 24.33 -4.27
CA GLU A 186 10.10 25.29 -3.62
C GLU A 186 10.67 26.32 -4.61
N GLN A 187 10.99 25.90 -5.83
CA GLN A 187 11.59 26.78 -6.83
C GLN A 187 10.56 27.63 -7.58
N GLN A 188 9.41 27.06 -7.92
CA GLN A 188 8.45 27.67 -8.85
C GLN A 188 7.15 28.12 -8.18
N LEU A 189 6.74 27.49 -7.08
CA LEU A 189 5.44 27.69 -6.44
C LEU A 189 5.55 28.19 -4.99
N LYS A 190 6.74 28.65 -4.56
CA LYS A 190 7.01 29.04 -3.18
C LYS A 190 6.01 30.05 -2.63
N GLN A 191 5.69 31.09 -3.41
CA GLN A 191 4.74 32.11 -2.95
C GLN A 191 3.37 31.51 -2.68
N GLN A 192 2.90 30.61 -3.55
CA GLN A 192 1.61 29.93 -3.35
C GLN A 192 1.61 29.04 -2.10
N VAL A 193 2.74 28.41 -1.79
CA VAL A 193 2.91 27.66 -0.54
C VAL A 193 2.79 28.59 0.65
N VAL A 194 3.51 29.70 0.66
CA VAL A 194 3.47 30.69 1.76
C VAL A 194 2.04 31.21 1.97
N ASP A 195 1.36 31.59 0.90
CA ASP A 195 -0.01 32.14 0.97
C ASP A 195 -0.99 31.10 1.56
N LYS A 196 -0.97 29.87 1.03
CA LYS A 196 -1.85 28.79 1.49
C LYS A 196 -1.54 28.35 2.92
N MET A 197 -0.26 28.26 3.29
CA MET A 197 0.16 27.84 4.63
C MET A 197 -0.12 28.92 5.68
N THR A 198 0.01 30.20 5.32
CA THR A 198 -0.37 31.32 6.20
C THR A 198 -1.87 31.33 6.45
N ALA A 199 -2.68 31.08 5.41
CA ALA A 199 -4.13 30.92 5.55
C ALA A 199 -4.54 29.73 6.44
N LEU A 200 -3.71 28.69 6.54
CA LEU A 200 -3.93 27.59 7.50
C LEU A 200 -3.54 27.94 8.95
N ASN A 201 -2.66 28.93 9.14
CA ASN A 201 -2.23 29.37 10.47
C ASN A 201 -3.17 30.42 11.09
N ALA A 202 -3.93 31.13 10.26
CA ALA A 202 -5.00 32.05 10.66
C ALA A 202 -6.21 31.29 11.21
#